data_AF-A0A9E7R5U2-F1
#
_entry.id   AF-A0A9E7R5U2-F1
#
_cell.length_a   1.000
_cell.length_b   1.000
_cell.length_c   1.000
_cell.angle_alpha   90.00
_cell.angle_beta   90.00
_cell.angle_gamma   90.00
#
_symmetry.space_group_name_H-M   'P 1'
#
loop_
_entity.id
_entity.type
_entity.pdbx_description
1 polymer ?
#
loop_
_entity_poly.entity_id
_entity_poly.type
_entity_poly.pdbx_seq_one_letter_code
_entity_poly.pdbx_strand_id
1 'polypeptide(L)'
;MGDSRLTHYEVSASRVSPQRTQVTTEDGEFVVGHDVNPVEYLLGSVLACLNSTGTMVARDMDIDIESLEATIEGDVNYATYLGKETEDRPGLQGVDVTLSVETAGDADLDAWLSAVEERCPVSDNITGETGLSVTLD
;
A
#
# COMPACT_ATOMS: atom_id res chain seq x y z
N MET A 1 4.49 12.79 12.14
CA MET A 1 4.85 11.38 12.39
C MET A 1 5.86 11.37 13.52
N GLY A 2 5.54 10.79 14.68
CA GLY A 2 6.43 10.84 15.86
C GLY A 2 5.76 11.05 17.22
N ASP A 3 4.43 10.99 17.30
CA ASP A 3 3.70 10.95 18.57
C ASP A 3 3.11 9.55 18.74
N SER A 4 3.21 8.96 19.94
CA SER A 4 2.65 7.65 20.30
C SER A 4 1.12 7.59 20.28
N ARG A 5 0.45 8.69 19.95
CA ARG A 5 -1.00 8.77 19.79
C ARG A 5 -1.43 8.28 18.41
N LEU A 6 -2.60 7.64 18.35
CA LEU A 6 -3.23 7.24 17.10
C LEU A 6 -3.43 8.47 16.19
N THR A 7 -2.97 8.36 14.95
CA THR A 7 -3.33 9.32 13.91
C THR A 7 -4.75 9.01 13.43
N HIS A 8 -5.64 9.98 13.57
CA HIS A 8 -6.98 9.89 13.02
C HIS A 8 -6.94 10.30 11.55
N TYR A 9 -7.57 9.52 10.68
CA TYR A 9 -7.75 9.84 9.27
C TYR A 9 -9.25 9.93 8.98
N GLU A 10 -9.67 11.04 8.37
CA GLU A 10 -11.00 11.19 7.78
C GLU A 10 -10.84 11.44 6.28
N VAL A 11 -11.46 10.59 5.47
CA VAL A 11 -11.42 10.68 4.01
C VAL A 11 -12.85 10.58 3.50
N SER A 12 -13.23 11.51 2.63
CA SER A 12 -14.55 11.52 2.00
C SER A 12 -14.43 11.32 0.50
N ALA A 13 -15.51 10.85 -0.12
CA ALA A 13 -15.52 10.60 -1.55
C ALA A 13 -16.90 10.80 -2.17
N SER A 14 -16.92 11.17 -3.45
CA SER A 14 -18.14 11.26 -4.24
C SER A 14 -17.96 10.60 -5.60
N ARG A 15 -19.06 10.04 -6.12
CA ARG A 15 -19.07 9.37 -7.42
C ARG A 15 -19.03 10.39 -8.55
N VAL A 16 -18.02 10.32 -9.40
CA VAL A 16 -17.93 11.08 -10.65
C VAL A 16 -18.59 10.30 -11.80
N SER A 17 -18.31 9.00 -11.91
CA SER A 17 -18.89 8.10 -12.91
C SER A 17 -18.92 6.65 -12.37
N PRO A 18 -19.46 5.65 -13.08
CA PRO A 18 -19.51 4.27 -12.57
C PRO A 18 -18.17 3.70 -12.10
N GLN A 19 -17.07 4.16 -12.70
CA GLN A 19 -15.71 3.67 -12.43
C GLN A 19 -14.77 4.78 -11.95
N ARG A 20 -15.29 5.98 -11.64
CA ARG A 20 -14.47 7.12 -11.20
C ARG A 20 -15.01 7.73 -9.92
N THR A 21 -14.11 7.93 -8.97
CA THR A 21 -14.42 8.45 -7.64
C THR A 21 -13.51 9.64 -7.35
N GLN A 22 -14.11 10.79 -7.02
CA GLN A 22 -13.39 11.94 -6.48
C GLN A 22 -13.20 11.71 -4.98
N VAL A 23 -11.96 11.71 -4.53
CA VAL A 23 -11.56 11.54 -3.13
C VAL A 23 -11.03 12.87 -2.60
N THR A 24 -11.41 13.21 -1.38
CA THR A 24 -10.99 14.41 -0.66
C THR A 24 -10.40 14.00 0.69
N THR A 25 -9.17 14.42 0.94
CA THR A 25 -8.39 14.19 2.16
C THR A 25 -8.03 15.53 2.81
N GLU A 26 -7.41 15.51 4.00
CA GLU A 26 -6.87 16.73 4.61
C GLU A 26 -5.78 17.40 3.76
N ASP A 27 -5.00 16.62 3.01
CA ASP A 27 -3.84 17.09 2.25
C ASP A 27 -4.17 17.47 0.79
N GLY A 28 -5.35 17.10 0.29
CA GLY A 28 -5.77 17.42 -1.07
C GLY A 28 -6.82 16.49 -1.68
N GLU A 29 -7.02 16.65 -2.98
CA GLU A 29 -8.07 15.97 -3.76
C GLU A 29 -7.47 15.21 -4.96
N PHE A 30 -8.01 14.02 -5.25
CA PHE A 30 -7.58 13.20 -6.38
C PHE A 30 -8.71 12.28 -6.88
N VAL A 31 -8.55 11.74 -8.09
CA VAL A 31 -9.54 10.82 -8.69
C VAL A 31 -8.96 9.42 -8.80
N VAL A 32 -9.67 8.44 -8.26
CA VAL A 32 -9.38 7.00 -8.44
C VAL A 32 -10.25 6.46 -9.57
N GLY A 33 -9.66 5.69 -10.50
CA GLY A 33 -10.31 5.14 -11.69
C GLY A 33 -10.19 6.01 -12.96
N HIS A 34 -9.29 7.01 -12.95
CA HIS A 34 -8.89 7.75 -14.15
C HIS A 34 -7.54 7.24 -14.67
N ASP A 35 -6.44 7.64 -14.01
CA ASP A 35 -5.07 7.29 -14.40
C ASP A 35 -4.66 5.92 -13.85
N VAL A 36 -5.20 5.55 -12.69
CA VAL A 36 -4.99 4.27 -12.03
C VAL A 36 -6.32 3.76 -11.49
N ASN A 37 -6.54 2.45 -11.59
CA ASN A 37 -7.71 1.80 -11.02
C ASN A 37 -7.55 1.59 -9.49
N PRO A 38 -8.63 1.27 -8.76
CA PRO A 38 -8.55 1.12 -7.30
C PRO A 38 -7.55 0.05 -6.81
N VAL A 39 -7.39 -1.06 -7.54
CA VAL A 39 -6.43 -2.13 -7.19
C VAL A 39 -5.00 -1.64 -7.40
N GLU A 40 -4.72 -0.98 -8.53
CA GLU A 40 -3.41 -0.36 -8.80
C GLU A 40 -3.08 0.73 -7.76
N TYR A 41 -4.07 1.53 -7.35
CA TYR A 41 -3.88 2.56 -6.32
C TYR A 41 -3.53 1.93 -4.97
N LEU A 42 -4.16 0.81 -4.61
CA LEU A 42 -3.84 0.05 -3.40
C LEU A 42 -2.43 -0.55 -3.47
N LEU A 43 -2.07 -1.22 -4.56
CA LEU A 43 -0.72 -1.79 -4.71
C LEU A 43 0.37 -0.70 -4.75
N GLY A 44 0.06 0.43 -5.39
CA GLY A 44 0.94 1.61 -5.40
C GLY A 44 1.13 2.21 -4.00
N SER A 45 0.11 2.21 -3.14
CA SER A 45 0.24 2.70 -1.76
C SER A 45 1.14 1.81 -0.91
N VAL A 46 1.11 0.48 -1.14
CA VAL A 46 2.05 -0.48 -0.51
C VAL A 46 3.48 -0.13 -0.89
N LEU A 47 3.78 0.01 -2.19
CA LEU A 47 5.11 0.36 -2.67
C LEU A 47 5.60 1.72 -2.13
N ALA A 48 4.72 2.73 -2.14
CA ALA A 48 5.05 4.05 -1.61
C ALA A 48 5.37 4.02 -0.11
N CYS A 49 4.64 3.20 0.67
CA CYS A 49 4.87 3.04 2.09
C CYS A 49 6.16 2.25 2.39
N LEU A 50 6.45 1.19 1.63
CA LEU A 50 7.71 0.45 1.76
C LEU A 50 8.92 1.33 1.44
N ASN A 51 8.85 2.18 0.42
CA ASN A 51 9.90 3.17 0.15
C ASN A 51 10.09 4.16 1.31
N SER A 52 8.98 4.71 1.83
CA SER A 52 9.04 5.68 2.93
C SER A 52 9.58 5.06 4.22
N THR A 53 9.08 3.88 4.59
CA THR A 53 9.52 3.11 5.76
C THR A 53 10.97 2.65 5.57
N GLY A 54 11.31 2.11 4.41
CA GLY A 54 12.67 1.70 4.01
C GLY A 54 13.70 2.80 4.20
N THR A 55 13.38 4.01 3.71
CA THR A 55 14.23 5.19 3.88
C THR A 55 14.40 5.57 5.35
N MET A 56 13.33 5.48 6.15
CA MET A 56 13.40 5.80 7.59
C MET A 56 14.26 4.78 8.35
N VAL A 57 14.02 3.49 8.13
CA VAL A 57 14.75 2.40 8.80
C VAL A 57 16.22 2.41 8.40
N ALA A 58 16.53 2.68 7.12
CA ALA A 58 17.92 2.80 6.66
C ALA A 58 18.66 3.91 7.43
N ARG A 59 18.02 5.08 7.62
CA ARG A 59 18.58 6.17 8.42
C ARG A 59 18.82 5.77 9.88
N ASP A 60 17.87 5.06 10.49
CA ASP A 60 17.99 4.58 11.87
C ASP A 60 19.14 3.55 12.05
N MET A 61 19.50 2.86 10.97
CA MET A 61 20.55 1.84 10.93
C MET A 61 21.89 2.34 10.35
N ASP A 62 22.01 3.65 10.08
CA ASP A 62 23.17 4.26 9.41
C ASP A 62 23.51 3.61 8.05
N ILE A 63 22.49 3.15 7.32
CA ILE A 63 22.60 2.63 5.94
C ILE A 63 22.33 3.76 4.95
N ASP A 64 23.27 3.99 4.04
CA ASP A 64 23.13 4.96 2.96
C ASP A 64 22.62 4.28 1.69
N ILE A 65 21.33 4.47 1.38
CA ILE A 65 20.69 3.92 0.18
C ILE A 65 20.94 4.86 -1.00
N GLU A 66 21.61 4.35 -2.04
CA GLU A 66 21.85 5.06 -3.30
C GLU A 66 20.66 4.94 -4.26
N SER A 67 20.04 3.75 -4.30
CA SER A 67 18.84 3.50 -5.10
C SER A 67 17.91 2.48 -4.42
N LEU A 68 16.61 2.66 -4.62
CA LEU A 68 15.57 1.72 -4.20
C LEU A 68 14.52 1.66 -5.30
N GLU A 69 14.47 0.53 -6.00
CA GLU A 69 13.42 0.21 -6.97
C GLU A 69 12.54 -0.89 -6.40
N ALA A 70 11.23 -0.82 -6.71
CA ALA A 70 10.27 -1.77 -6.19
C ALA A 70 9.26 -2.18 -7.26
N THR A 71 8.99 -3.48 -7.34
CA THR A 71 7.93 -4.07 -8.18
C THR A 71 6.97 -4.83 -7.30
N ILE A 72 5.68 -4.77 -7.62
CA ILE A 72 4.61 -5.49 -6.94
C ILE A 72 3.76 -6.24 -7.96
N GLU A 73 3.50 -7.51 -7.69
CA GLU A 73 2.70 -8.39 -8.52
C GLU A 73 1.54 -8.93 -7.68
N GLY A 74 0.37 -9.09 -8.30
CA GLY A 74 -0.80 -9.62 -7.61
C GLY A 74 -1.97 -9.84 -8.56
N ASP A 75 -2.72 -10.89 -8.31
CA ASP A 75 -3.82 -11.33 -9.19
C ASP A 75 -5.18 -11.07 -8.55
N VAL A 76 -6.13 -10.64 -9.40
CA VAL A 76 -7.55 -10.50 -9.04
C VAL A 76 -8.40 -11.25 -10.04
N ASN A 77 -9.22 -12.18 -9.56
CA ASN A 77 -10.28 -12.76 -10.38
C ASN A 77 -11.55 -11.90 -10.30
N TYR A 78 -11.81 -11.13 -11.35
CA TYR A 78 -12.99 -10.25 -11.43
C TYR A 78 -14.33 -11.00 -11.63
N ALA A 79 -14.36 -12.33 -11.61
CA ALA A 79 -15.61 -13.10 -11.72
C ALA A 79 -16.66 -12.65 -10.69
N THR A 80 -16.29 -12.54 -9.41
CA THR A 80 -17.22 -12.12 -8.36
C THR A 80 -17.69 -10.68 -8.53
N TYR A 81 -16.78 -9.77 -8.94
CA TYR A 81 -17.13 -8.39 -9.30
C TYR A 81 -18.16 -8.33 -10.45
N LEU A 82 -18.07 -9.27 -11.40
CA LEU A 82 -18.99 -9.40 -12.53
C LEU A 82 -20.24 -10.25 -12.24
N GLY A 83 -20.42 -10.72 -10.99
CA GLY A 83 -21.55 -11.57 -10.60
C GLY A 83 -21.52 -12.99 -11.16
N LYS A 84 -20.33 -13.49 -11.52
CA LYS A 84 -20.11 -14.87 -11.99
C LYS A 84 -19.70 -15.77 -10.81
N GLU A 85 -20.03 -17.06 -10.91
CA GLU A 85 -19.63 -18.06 -9.92
C GLU A 85 -18.12 -18.34 -9.99
N THR A 86 -17.46 -18.35 -8.84
CA THR A 86 -16.05 -18.72 -8.64
C THR A 86 -15.82 -19.10 -7.17
N GLU A 87 -14.78 -19.89 -6.90
CA GLU A 87 -14.33 -20.19 -5.53
C GLU A 87 -13.34 -19.12 -5.02
N ASP A 88 -12.81 -18.28 -5.91
CA ASP A 88 -11.85 -17.22 -5.57
C ASP A 88 -12.52 -16.07 -4.81
N ARG A 89 -11.77 -15.46 -3.89
CA ARG A 89 -12.21 -14.22 -3.24
C ARG A 89 -12.26 -13.06 -4.25
N PRO A 90 -13.09 -12.02 -4.04
CA PRO A 90 -13.19 -10.90 -4.99
C PRO A 90 -11.95 -10.01 -5.09
N GLY A 91 -11.07 -10.07 -4.09
CA GLY A 91 -9.88 -9.22 -3.97
C GLY A 91 -8.62 -9.85 -4.55
N LEU A 92 -7.47 -9.40 -4.06
CA LEU A 92 -6.16 -9.99 -4.39
C LEU A 92 -6.07 -11.44 -3.85
N GLN A 93 -5.54 -12.34 -4.67
CA GLN A 93 -5.30 -13.75 -4.28
C GLN A 93 -3.97 -13.95 -3.55
N GLY A 94 -3.07 -12.99 -3.71
CA GLY A 94 -1.71 -12.96 -3.19
C GLY A 94 -1.03 -11.72 -3.75
N VAL A 95 0.03 -11.29 -3.08
CA VAL A 95 0.84 -10.15 -3.50
C VAL A 95 2.29 -10.48 -3.23
N ASP A 96 3.13 -10.27 -4.23
CA ASP A 96 4.58 -10.46 -4.14
C ASP A 96 5.26 -9.11 -4.41
N VAL A 97 6.16 -8.70 -3.50
CA VAL A 97 6.95 -7.47 -3.65
C VAL A 97 8.42 -7.84 -3.82
N THR A 98 9.07 -7.25 -4.82
CA THR A 98 10.52 -7.33 -5.02
C THR A 98 11.13 -5.95 -4.86
N LEU A 99 12.11 -5.82 -3.95
CA LEU A 99 12.90 -4.62 -3.77
C LEU A 99 14.31 -4.83 -4.34
N SER A 100 14.79 -3.89 -5.15
CA SER A 100 16.18 -3.81 -5.60
C SER A 100 16.81 -2.59 -4.95
N VAL A 101 17.79 -2.82 -4.07
CA VAL A 101 18.40 -1.78 -3.23
C VAL A 101 19.90 -1.74 -3.46
N GLU A 102 20.42 -0.56 -3.75
CA GLU A 102 21.87 -0.28 -3.80
C GLU A 102 22.25 0.60 -2.60
N THR A 103 23.34 0.27 -1.94
CA THR A 103 23.84 1.02 -0.77
C THR A 103 25.29 1.43 -0.93
N ALA A 104 25.65 2.57 -0.33
CA ALA A 104 27.04 2.98 -0.24
C ALA A 104 27.76 2.09 0.79
N GLY A 105 28.49 1.09 0.29
CA GLY A 105 29.24 0.14 1.12
C GLY A 105 28.43 -1.05 1.59
N ASP A 106 29.04 -1.85 2.47
CA ASP A 106 28.44 -3.07 3.01
C ASP A 106 27.36 -2.72 4.05
N ALA A 107 26.14 -3.20 3.82
CA ALA A 107 25.00 -3.06 4.72
C ALA A 107 24.34 -4.42 4.97
N ASP A 108 23.81 -4.61 6.18
CA ASP A 108 22.99 -5.78 6.51
C ASP A 108 21.55 -5.56 5.99
N LEU A 109 21.35 -5.84 4.70
CA LEU A 109 20.06 -5.63 4.03
C LEU A 109 18.97 -6.58 4.53
N ASP A 110 19.32 -7.75 5.06
CA ASP A 110 18.34 -8.69 5.64
C ASP A 110 17.77 -8.14 6.95
N ALA A 111 18.65 -7.60 7.81
CA ALA A 111 18.22 -6.93 9.04
C ALA A 111 17.41 -5.66 8.74
N TRP A 112 17.81 -4.89 7.72
CA TRP A 112 17.06 -3.73 7.26
C TRP A 112 15.67 -4.12 6.76
N LEU A 113 15.57 -5.10 5.86
CA LEU A 113 14.30 -5.53 5.30
C LEU A 113 13.35 -6.03 6.41
N SER A 114 13.86 -6.84 7.34
CA SER A 114 13.07 -7.34 8.47
C SER A 114 12.48 -6.19 9.30
N ALA A 115 13.27 -5.15 9.58
CA ALA A 115 12.81 -3.97 10.32
C ALA A 115 11.84 -3.10 9.50
N VAL A 116 11.95 -3.08 8.17
CA VAL A 116 11.00 -2.40 7.29
C VAL A 116 9.65 -3.09 7.30
N GLU A 117 9.63 -4.42 7.16
CA GLU A 117 8.40 -5.22 7.20
C GLU A 117 7.67 -5.07 8.53
N GLU A 118 8.39 -5.04 9.66
CA GLU A 118 7.82 -4.84 11.00
C GLU A 118 7.18 -3.46 11.18
N ARG A 119 7.71 -2.43 10.51
CA ARG A 119 7.36 -1.02 10.76
C ARG A 119 6.42 -0.42 9.71
N CYS A 120 6.20 -1.07 8.58
CA CYS A 120 5.44 -0.52 7.46
C CYS A 120 3.92 -0.66 7.70
N PRO A 121 3.18 0.43 7.99
CA PRO A 121 1.76 0.34 8.34
C PRO A 121 0.87 -0.10 7.17
N VAL A 122 1.25 0.20 5.93
CA VAL A 122 0.41 -0.17 4.78
C VAL A 122 0.57 -1.65 4.41
N SER A 123 1.77 -2.22 4.48
CA SER A 123 1.94 -3.67 4.27
C SER A 123 1.28 -4.47 5.38
N ASP A 124 1.29 -3.99 6.63
CA ASP A 124 0.56 -4.60 7.75
C ASP A 124 -0.94 -4.77 7.43
N ASN A 125 -1.58 -3.76 6.82
CA ASN A 125 -2.98 -3.85 6.41
C ASN A 125 -3.26 -4.89 5.30
N ILE A 126 -2.22 -5.33 4.58
CA ILE A 126 -2.33 -6.39 3.55
C ILE A 126 -2.08 -7.76 4.15
N THR A 127 -1.09 -7.88 5.04
CA THR A 127 -0.71 -9.16 5.67
C THR A 127 -1.59 -9.51 6.87
N GLY A 128 -2.23 -8.52 7.49
CA GLY A 128 -3.15 -8.66 8.61
C GLY A 128 -4.62 -8.49 8.21
N GLU A 129 -5.52 -8.84 9.15
CA GLU A 129 -6.96 -8.64 8.98
C GLU A 129 -7.41 -7.32 9.63
N THR A 130 -7.57 -6.26 8.82
CA THR A 130 -8.17 -5.00 9.26
C THR A 130 -9.69 -5.06 9.09
N GLY A 131 -10.43 -4.90 10.19
CA GLY A 131 -11.90 -4.93 10.16
C GLY A 131 -12.49 -3.77 9.37
N LEU A 132 -13.41 -4.08 8.44
CA LEU A 132 -14.15 -3.10 7.63
C LEU A 132 -15.65 -3.26 7.85
N SER A 133 -16.33 -2.17 8.17
CA SER A 133 -17.80 -2.09 8.29
C SER A 133 -18.35 -1.12 7.25
N VAL A 134 -19.39 -1.53 6.52
CA VAL A 134 -20.06 -0.72 5.50
C VAL A 134 -21.55 -0.66 5.83
N THR A 135 -22.11 0.55 5.90
CA THR A 135 -23.52 0.80 6.23
C THR A 135 -24.17 1.72 5.19
N LEU A 136 -25.51 1.71 5.17
CA LEU A 136 -26.32 2.66 4.40
C LEU A 136 -27.02 3.59 5.41
N ASP A 137 -27.04 4.89 5.11
CA ASP A 137 -27.80 5.90 5.85
C ASP A 137 -29.27 5.96 5.40
#